data_AF-A0A645E1E7-F1
#
_entry.id   AF-A0A645E1E7-F1
#
_cell.length_a   1.000
_cell.length_b   1.000
_cell.length_c   1.000
_cell.angle_alpha   90.00
_cell.angle_beta   90.00
_cell.angle_gamma   90.00
#
_symmetry.space_group_name_H-M   'P 1'
#
loop_
_entity.id
_entity.type
_entity.pdbx_description
1 polymer ?
#
loop_
_entity_poly.entity_id
_entity_poly.type
_entity_poly.pdbx_seq_one_letter_code
_entity_poly.pdbx_strand_id
1 'polypeptide(L)'
;MTDNATAFEVKEIKITAQDIPELTAADIPAKRFLPAEFPGTNGKLQDKPGALDGKAVWGKRWYNVMKLPVPANAKELYYYVHAVKDSDRPVDINLLCESQRAASGKLEGAPNTWQWVKIGPVGAAAIYPDFFLNFGGDADTQIWVDQVVLSTDGNLPEAALTNAE
;
A
#
# COMPACT_ATOMS: atom_id res chain seq x y z
N MET A 1 39.60 -28.11 15.41
CA MET A 1 38.43 -27.68 14.64
C MET A 1 38.27 -26.19 14.89
N THR A 2 38.66 -25.37 13.92
CA THR A 2 38.54 -23.91 14.00
C THR A 2 37.18 -23.52 13.42
N ASP A 3 36.29 -23.06 14.28
CA ASP A 3 35.02 -22.45 13.91
C ASP A 3 35.32 -21.13 13.19
N ASN A 4 35.34 -21.16 11.86
CA ASN A 4 35.39 -19.95 11.05
C ASN A 4 33.99 -19.33 11.05
N ALA A 5 33.64 -18.63 12.13
CA ALA A 5 32.53 -17.70 12.12
C ALA A 5 32.85 -16.62 11.07
N THR A 6 32.14 -16.66 9.94
CA THR A 6 32.29 -15.71 8.85
C THR A 6 32.08 -14.29 9.38
N ALA A 7 33.18 -13.54 9.51
CA ALA A 7 33.13 -12.12 9.84
C ALA A 7 32.51 -11.37 8.66
N PHE A 8 31.31 -10.82 8.84
CA PHE A 8 30.74 -9.88 7.90
C PHE A 8 31.47 -8.53 8.03
N GLU A 9 31.90 -7.97 6.90
CA GLU A 9 32.51 -6.64 6.85
C GLU A 9 31.46 -5.67 6.32
N VAL A 10 31.01 -4.75 7.17
CA VAL A 10 30.11 -3.67 6.75
C VAL A 10 30.96 -2.59 6.07
N LYS A 11 30.86 -2.49 4.74
CA LYS A 11 31.66 -1.54 3.95
C LYS A 11 31.24 -0.09 4.14
N GLU A 12 29.94 0.15 4.30
CA GLU A 12 29.38 1.50 4.44
C GLU A 12 28.05 1.43 5.18
N ILE A 13 27.87 2.30 6.17
CA ILE A 13 26.57 2.59 6.79
C ILE A 13 26.26 4.04 6.46
N LYS A 14 25.19 4.26 5.71
CA LYS A 14 24.67 5.60 5.46
C LYS A 14 23.48 5.84 6.37
N ILE A 15 23.60 6.81 7.26
CA ILE A 15 22.50 7.31 8.09
C ILE A 15 22.07 8.65 7.50
N THR A 16 20.82 8.74 7.06
CA THR A 16 20.24 9.99 6.55
C THR A 16 19.24 10.48 7.59
N ALA A 17 19.46 11.68 8.14
CA ALA A 17 18.44 12.35 8.92
C ALA A 17 17.36 12.83 7.96
N GLN A 18 16.11 12.45 8.22
CA GLN A 18 14.96 12.89 7.45
C GLN A 18 14.16 13.84 8.34
N ASP A 19 13.93 15.06 7.86
CA ASP A 19 13.05 16.00 8.55
C ASP A 19 11.63 15.45 8.51
N ILE A 20 11.17 14.95 9.66
CA ILE A 20 9.78 14.59 9.87
C ILE A 20 9.08 15.88 10.30
N PRO A 21 8.03 16.33 9.58
CA PRO A 21 7.28 17.50 10.00
C PRO A 21 6.69 17.28 11.38
N GLU A 22 6.40 18.38 12.07
CA GLU A 22 5.64 18.30 13.32
C GLU A 22 4.30 17.60 13.07
N LEU A 23 4.08 16.50 13.79
CA LEU A 23 2.89 15.68 13.64
C LEU A 23 1.77 16.25 14.51
N THR A 24 0.68 16.66 13.87
CA THR A 24 -0.50 17.15 14.59
C THR A 24 -1.54 16.03 14.70
N ALA A 25 -2.19 15.90 15.86
CA ALA A 25 -3.27 14.94 16.02
C ALA A 25 -4.56 15.53 15.42
N ALA A 26 -4.98 15.02 14.26
CA ALA A 26 -6.24 15.40 13.62
C ALA A 26 -7.00 14.15 13.17
N ASP A 27 -8.32 14.16 13.25
CA ASP A 27 -9.11 13.10 12.64
C ASP A 27 -9.15 13.27 11.12
N ILE A 28 -8.85 12.18 10.41
CA ILE A 28 -8.97 12.13 8.95
C ILE A 28 -10.20 11.27 8.65
N PRO A 29 -11.30 11.86 8.17
CA PRO A 29 -12.43 11.09 7.67
C PRO A 29 -12.01 10.24 6.47
N ALA A 30 -12.86 9.31 6.06
CA ALA A 30 -12.60 8.49 4.87
C ALA A 30 -12.31 9.39 3.66
N LYS A 31 -11.06 9.41 3.22
CA LYS A 31 -10.59 10.21 2.08
C LYS A 31 -10.13 9.28 0.98
N ARG A 32 -10.71 9.43 -0.21
CA ARG A 32 -10.39 8.58 -1.36
C ARG A 32 -9.21 9.14 -2.15
N PHE A 33 -8.46 8.22 -2.74
CA PHE A 33 -7.39 8.47 -3.68
C PHE A 33 -7.55 7.55 -4.88
N LEU A 34 -7.47 8.10 -6.08
CA LEU A 34 -7.56 7.34 -7.31
C LEU A 34 -6.16 6.98 -7.82
N PRO A 35 -5.90 5.72 -8.22
CA PRO A 35 -4.64 5.30 -8.80
C PRO A 35 -4.16 6.14 -9.98
N ALA A 36 -5.08 6.67 -10.79
CA ALA A 36 -4.77 7.50 -11.94
C ALA A 36 -4.19 8.88 -11.56
N GLU A 37 -4.52 9.40 -10.38
CA GLU A 37 -4.05 10.69 -9.88
C GLU A 37 -2.68 10.58 -9.18
N PHE A 38 -2.34 9.37 -8.71
CA PHE A 38 -1.15 9.08 -7.93
C PHE A 38 -0.33 7.93 -8.55
N PRO A 39 0.15 8.08 -9.80
CA PRO A 39 0.79 6.99 -10.51
C PRO A 39 2.08 6.53 -9.82
N GLY A 40 2.24 5.21 -9.71
CA GLY A 40 3.50 4.58 -9.32
C GLY A 40 4.50 4.51 -10.48
N THR A 41 5.45 3.58 -10.40
CA THR A 41 6.54 3.49 -11.40
C THR A 41 6.25 2.53 -12.55
N ASN A 42 5.49 1.46 -12.32
CA ASN A 42 5.32 0.39 -13.30
C ASN A 42 3.89 -0.18 -13.38
N GLY A 43 2.94 0.41 -12.65
CA GLY A 43 1.51 0.16 -12.85
C GLY A 43 1.01 0.67 -14.21
N LYS A 44 -0.04 0.06 -14.75
CA LYS A 44 -0.69 0.51 -16.01
C LYS A 44 -2.19 0.62 -15.82
N LEU A 45 -2.78 1.75 -16.19
CA LEU A 45 -4.24 1.89 -16.20
C LEU A 45 -4.85 1.00 -17.29
N GLN A 46 -5.86 0.22 -16.94
CA GLN A 46 -6.59 -0.68 -17.83
C GLN A 46 -8.09 -0.62 -17.55
N ASP A 47 -8.90 -0.96 -18.55
CA ASP A 47 -10.32 -1.20 -18.34
C ASP A 47 -10.50 -2.49 -17.52
N LYS A 48 -11.31 -2.43 -16.46
CA LYS A 48 -11.58 -3.58 -15.59
C LYS A 48 -13.03 -3.52 -15.09
N PRO A 49 -13.88 -4.51 -15.44
CA PRO A 49 -15.25 -4.56 -14.95
C PRO A 49 -15.33 -4.56 -13.41
N GLY A 50 -16.27 -3.79 -12.87
CA GLY A 50 -16.48 -3.64 -11.43
C GLY A 50 -15.54 -2.64 -10.74
N ALA A 51 -14.56 -2.09 -11.45
CA ALA A 51 -13.77 -0.96 -10.95
C ALA A 51 -14.61 0.32 -10.90
N LEU A 52 -14.28 1.21 -9.98
CA LEU A 52 -14.74 2.59 -10.00
C LEU A 52 -14.37 3.24 -11.34
N ASP A 53 -15.36 3.87 -11.99
CA ASP A 53 -15.25 4.44 -13.35
C ASP A 53 -14.78 3.46 -14.45
N GLY A 54 -14.89 2.14 -14.20
CA GLY A 54 -14.54 1.09 -15.14
C GLY A 54 -13.05 0.91 -15.40
N LYS A 55 -12.17 1.60 -14.64
CA LYS A 55 -10.71 1.53 -14.83
C LYS A 55 -9.98 1.21 -13.54
N ALA A 56 -8.91 0.45 -13.66
CA ALA A 56 -8.05 0.09 -12.54
C ALA A 56 -6.58 0.07 -12.98
N VAL A 57 -5.67 0.36 -12.05
CA VAL A 57 -4.24 0.19 -12.29
C VAL A 57 -3.86 -1.27 -12.09
N TRP A 58 -3.41 -1.87 -13.18
CA TRP A 58 -2.86 -3.21 -13.26
C TRP A 58 -1.40 -3.25 -12.78
N GLY A 59 -1.03 -4.33 -12.11
CA GLY A 59 0.35 -4.68 -11.79
C GLY A 59 0.54 -6.17 -11.55
N LYS A 60 1.81 -6.56 -11.33
CA LYS A 60 2.24 -7.91 -10.94
C LYS A 60 3.09 -7.84 -9.68
N ARG A 61 3.61 -9.00 -9.25
CA ARG A 61 4.61 -9.07 -8.17
C ARG A 61 5.72 -8.02 -8.34
N TRP A 62 6.00 -7.32 -7.25
CA TRP A 62 6.96 -6.24 -7.08
C TRP A 62 6.66 -4.95 -7.83
N TYR A 63 5.45 -4.81 -8.39
CA TYR A 63 5.06 -3.57 -9.03
C TYR A 63 4.69 -2.53 -7.97
N ASN A 64 5.17 -1.31 -8.15
CA ASN A 64 4.78 -0.13 -7.41
C ASN A 64 3.72 0.59 -8.24
N VAL A 65 2.45 0.32 -7.93
CA VAL A 65 1.32 0.75 -8.77
C VAL A 65 0.83 2.15 -8.46
N MET A 66 1.02 2.61 -7.22
CA MET A 66 0.64 3.95 -6.78
C MET A 66 1.71 4.54 -5.89
N LYS A 67 1.85 5.87 -5.91
CA LYS A 67 2.70 6.64 -4.99
C LYS A 67 1.85 7.65 -4.24
N LEU A 68 1.52 7.39 -2.99
CA LEU A 68 0.58 8.18 -2.20
C LEU A 68 1.31 9.07 -1.19
N PRO A 69 0.89 10.34 -1.04
CA PRO A 69 1.40 11.20 0.03
C PRO A 69 0.87 10.75 1.40
N VAL A 70 1.68 10.95 2.43
CA VAL A 70 1.33 10.67 3.82
C VAL A 70 1.02 11.98 4.53
N PRO A 71 -0.18 12.13 5.13
CA PRO A 71 -0.46 13.29 5.96
C PRO A 71 0.40 13.26 7.23
N ALA A 72 0.94 14.42 7.61
CA ALA A 72 1.67 14.61 8.86
C ALA A 72 0.72 14.55 10.07
N ASN A 73 0.40 13.33 10.51
CA ASN A 73 -0.57 13.08 11.57
C ASN A 73 0.05 12.25 12.70
N ALA A 74 -0.25 12.63 13.95
CA ALA A 74 0.17 11.88 15.12
C ALA A 74 -0.72 10.65 15.41
N LYS A 75 -1.95 10.62 14.88
CA LYS A 75 -2.84 9.45 14.96
C LYS A 75 -2.38 8.36 13.98
N GLU A 76 -2.70 7.11 14.32
CA GLU A 76 -2.49 5.98 13.43
C GLU A 76 -3.30 6.15 12.14
N LEU A 77 -2.70 5.78 11.02
CA LEU A 77 -3.32 5.80 9.71
C LEU A 77 -3.71 4.38 9.31
N TYR A 78 -4.87 4.28 8.66
CA TYR A 78 -5.39 3.05 8.08
C TYR A 78 -5.65 3.29 6.60
N TYR A 79 -5.14 2.39 5.77
CA TYR A 79 -5.32 2.40 4.33
C TYR A 79 -6.19 1.21 3.92
N TYR A 80 -7.26 1.46 3.19
CA TYR A 80 -8.14 0.45 2.65
C TYR A 80 -7.98 0.44 1.15
N VAL A 81 -7.51 -0.67 0.61
CA VAL A 81 -7.21 -0.82 -0.81
C VAL A 81 -8.29 -1.68 -1.44
N HIS A 82 -9.01 -1.13 -2.41
CA HIS A 82 -9.97 -1.91 -3.19
C HIS A 82 -9.23 -2.58 -4.34
N ALA A 83 -9.22 -3.91 -4.33
CA ALA A 83 -8.37 -4.69 -5.23
C ALA A 83 -9.04 -5.98 -5.70
N VAL A 84 -8.54 -6.48 -6.82
CA VAL A 84 -8.91 -7.78 -7.38
C VAL A 84 -7.68 -8.48 -7.96
N LYS A 85 -7.67 -9.81 -7.91
CA LYS A 85 -6.63 -10.68 -8.49
C LYS A 85 -7.22 -11.70 -9.46
N ASP A 86 -6.45 -12.16 -10.45
CA ASP A 86 -6.89 -13.16 -11.44
C ASP A 86 -6.62 -14.61 -11.04
N SER A 87 -5.94 -14.84 -9.91
CA SER A 87 -5.58 -16.15 -9.40
C SER A 87 -6.24 -16.44 -8.05
N ASP A 88 -6.21 -17.71 -7.63
CA ASP A 88 -6.63 -18.17 -6.30
C ASP A 88 -5.56 -17.94 -5.22
N ARG A 89 -4.31 -17.73 -5.63
CA ARG A 89 -3.17 -17.49 -4.73
C ARG A 89 -3.37 -16.20 -3.94
N PRO A 90 -2.99 -16.16 -2.65
CA PRO A 90 -3.02 -14.91 -1.89
C PRO A 90 -1.96 -13.94 -2.39
N VAL A 91 -2.27 -12.64 -2.28
CA VAL A 91 -1.35 -11.54 -2.61
C VAL A 91 -1.16 -10.67 -1.37
N ASP A 92 0.09 -10.31 -1.07
CA ASP A 92 0.37 -9.28 -0.08
C ASP A 92 0.29 -7.91 -0.75
N ILE A 93 -0.51 -7.00 -0.21
CA ILE A 93 -0.52 -5.59 -0.59
C ILE A 93 0.27 -4.82 0.46
N ASN A 94 1.38 -4.23 0.05
CA ASN A 94 2.38 -3.62 0.93
C ASN A 94 2.37 -2.09 0.80
N LEU A 95 2.59 -1.41 1.91
CA LEU A 95 3.05 -0.01 1.92
C LEU A 95 4.58 -0.03 2.00
N LEU A 96 5.24 0.32 0.90
CA LEU A 96 6.70 0.42 0.82
C LEU A 96 7.15 1.88 0.99
N CYS A 97 7.91 2.15 2.03
CA CYS A 97 8.69 3.37 2.16
C CYS A 97 10.09 3.08 1.62
N GLU A 98 10.41 3.62 0.45
CA GLU A 98 11.59 3.23 -0.33
C GLU A 98 11.67 1.70 -0.54
N SER A 99 12.66 1.05 0.10
CA SER A 99 12.85 -0.41 0.03
C SER A 99 12.31 -1.15 1.26
N GLN A 100 11.78 -0.44 2.25
CA GLN A 100 11.29 -1.02 3.50
C GLN A 100 9.77 -1.15 3.50
N ARG A 101 9.30 -2.33 3.89
CA ARG A 101 7.87 -2.58 4.10
C ARG A 101 7.45 -2.05 5.47
N ALA A 102 6.63 -1.01 5.48
CA ALA A 102 6.10 -0.43 6.70
C ALA A 102 4.85 -1.15 7.22
N ALA A 103 3.96 -1.58 6.31
CA ALA A 103 2.77 -2.36 6.65
C ALA A 103 2.33 -3.22 5.45
N SER A 104 1.50 -4.22 5.71
CA SER A 104 0.88 -5.05 4.67
C SER A 104 -0.50 -5.53 5.06
N GLY A 105 -1.37 -5.67 4.07
CA GLY A 105 -2.62 -6.40 4.16
C GLY A 105 -2.64 -7.54 3.14
N LYS A 106 -3.58 -8.47 3.32
CA LYS A 106 -3.65 -9.68 2.50
C LYS A 106 -4.90 -9.67 1.64
N LEU A 107 -4.72 -9.81 0.33
CA LEU A 107 -5.80 -10.04 -0.63
C LEU A 107 -5.99 -11.55 -0.80
N GLU A 108 -7.08 -12.07 -0.22
CA GLU A 108 -7.42 -13.48 -0.26
C GLU A 108 -8.68 -13.71 -1.11
N GLY A 109 -9.31 -14.89 -1.02
CA GLY A 109 -10.57 -15.15 -1.71
C GLY A 109 -10.46 -15.49 -3.21
N ALA A 110 -11.62 -15.52 -3.85
CA ALA A 110 -11.79 -16.04 -5.20
C ALA A 110 -11.21 -15.09 -6.28
N PRO A 111 -10.71 -15.64 -7.41
CA PRO A 111 -10.31 -14.85 -8.56
C PRO A 111 -11.44 -13.93 -9.04
N ASN A 112 -11.07 -12.77 -9.59
CA ASN A 112 -11.97 -11.79 -10.20
C ASN A 112 -13.08 -11.28 -9.27
N THR A 113 -12.86 -11.34 -7.95
CA THR A 113 -13.74 -10.76 -6.94
C THR A 113 -13.08 -9.54 -6.30
N TRP A 114 -13.73 -8.38 -6.41
CA TRP A 114 -13.29 -7.15 -5.77
C TRP A 114 -13.42 -7.23 -4.25
N GLN A 115 -12.41 -6.76 -3.53
CA GLN A 115 -12.34 -6.82 -2.08
C GLN A 115 -11.63 -5.59 -1.53
N TRP A 116 -12.08 -5.14 -0.36
CA TRP A 116 -11.37 -4.16 0.45
C TRP A 116 -10.33 -4.84 1.33
N VAL A 117 -9.08 -4.42 1.19
CA VAL A 117 -7.95 -4.89 2.00
C VAL A 117 -7.55 -3.77 2.95
N LYS A 118 -7.74 -3.99 4.25
CA LYS A 118 -7.27 -3.09 5.31
C LYS A 118 -5.77 -3.26 5.54
N ILE A 119 -5.04 -2.15 5.61
CA ILE A 119 -3.61 -2.08 5.89
C ILE A 119 -3.38 -1.05 7.00
N GLY A 120 -2.72 -1.47 8.07
CA GLY A 120 -2.44 -0.65 9.26
C GLY A 120 -2.91 -1.33 10.56
N PRO A 121 -2.75 -0.67 11.71
CA PRO A 121 -2.32 0.73 11.85
C PRO A 121 -0.88 1.00 11.39
N VAL A 122 -0.63 2.19 10.87
CA VAL A 122 0.73 2.69 10.58
C VAL A 122 0.88 4.13 11.05
N GLY A 123 1.97 4.45 11.75
CA GLY A 123 2.28 5.82 12.14
C GLY A 123 2.84 6.60 10.95
N ALA A 124 2.45 7.88 10.80
CA ALA A 124 2.92 8.73 9.70
C ALA A 124 4.45 8.78 9.61
N ALA A 125 5.15 8.85 10.75
CA ALA A 125 6.61 8.86 10.82
C ALA A 125 7.30 7.65 10.16
N ALA A 126 6.63 6.51 10.03
CA ALA A 126 7.20 5.31 9.43
C ALA A 126 7.14 5.29 7.89
N ILE A 127 6.30 6.15 7.30
CA ILE A 127 6.00 6.15 5.86
C ILE A 127 6.04 7.55 5.24
N TYR A 128 6.40 8.58 6.00
CA TYR A 128 6.48 9.97 5.52
C TYR A 128 7.68 10.17 4.58
N PRO A 129 7.60 11.03 3.54
CA PRO A 129 6.44 11.82 3.10
C PRO A 129 5.48 11.07 2.19
N ASP A 130 5.92 9.94 1.64
CA ASP A 130 5.17 9.18 0.66
C ASP A 130 5.56 7.70 0.72
N PHE A 131 4.66 6.86 0.23
CA PHE A 131 4.91 5.43 0.10
C PHE A 131 4.42 4.92 -1.25
N PHE A 132 4.95 3.76 -1.64
CA PHE A 132 4.47 3.01 -2.78
C PHE A 132 3.51 1.90 -2.35
N LEU A 133 2.41 1.76 -3.07
CA LEU A 133 1.58 0.57 -3.01
C LEU A 133 2.22 -0.54 -3.85
N ASN A 134 2.60 -1.63 -3.21
CA ASN A 134 3.37 -2.71 -3.82
C ASN A 134 2.73 -4.08 -3.64
N PHE A 135 2.92 -4.98 -4.61
CA PHE A 135 2.40 -6.35 -4.53
C PHE A 135 3.49 -7.38 -4.23
N GLY A 136 3.29 -8.20 -3.21
CA GLY A 136 4.04 -9.44 -2.96
C GLY A 136 3.31 -10.67 -3.48
N GLY A 137 3.96 -11.83 -3.41
CA GLY A 137 3.34 -13.12 -3.72
C GLY A 137 3.86 -13.78 -4.99
N ASP A 138 2.95 -14.33 -5.79
CA ASP A 138 3.25 -15.12 -6.97
C ASP A 138 3.54 -14.27 -8.23
N ALA A 139 4.46 -14.71 -9.09
CA ALA A 139 4.92 -13.94 -10.25
C ALA A 139 3.89 -13.85 -11.38
N ASP A 140 3.01 -14.85 -11.51
CA ASP A 140 2.06 -14.96 -12.61
C ASP A 140 0.73 -14.27 -12.28
N THR A 141 0.44 -14.09 -10.99
CA THR A 141 -0.75 -13.39 -10.52
C THR A 141 -0.74 -11.93 -10.96
N GLN A 142 -1.85 -11.52 -11.58
CA GLN A 142 -2.14 -10.14 -11.94
C GLN A 142 -3.08 -9.53 -10.92
N ILE A 143 -2.86 -8.26 -10.61
CA ILE A 143 -3.59 -7.52 -9.60
C ILE A 143 -4.05 -6.19 -10.19
N TRP A 144 -5.27 -5.79 -9.85
CA TRP A 144 -5.83 -4.49 -10.21
C TRP A 144 -6.28 -3.77 -8.94
N VAL A 145 -6.02 -2.47 -8.88
CA VAL A 145 -6.47 -1.55 -7.81
C VAL A 145 -7.16 -0.37 -8.48
N ASP A 146 -8.35 0.00 -8.01
CA ASP A 146 -9.14 1.10 -8.56
C ASP A 146 -9.31 2.27 -7.56
N GLN A 147 -9.20 2.02 -6.26
CA GLN A 147 -9.28 3.07 -5.23
C GLN A 147 -8.53 2.68 -3.95
N VAL A 148 -8.03 3.71 -3.27
CA VAL A 148 -7.47 3.61 -1.92
C VAL A 148 -8.19 4.63 -1.04
N VAL A 149 -8.62 4.21 0.16
CA VAL A 149 -9.22 5.09 1.15
C VAL A 149 -8.31 5.19 2.37
N LEU A 150 -8.05 6.42 2.82
CA LEU A 150 -7.31 6.73 4.03
C LEU A 150 -8.26 7.17 5.14
N SER A 151 -8.03 6.71 6.36
CA SER A 151 -8.67 7.29 7.55
C SER A 151 -7.84 7.07 8.81
N THR A 152 -8.12 7.85 9.85
CA THR A 152 -7.69 7.55 11.23
C THR A 152 -8.61 6.57 11.95
N ASP A 153 -9.75 6.21 11.35
CA ASP A 153 -10.64 5.15 11.85
C ASP A 153 -10.28 3.79 11.24
N GLY A 154 -9.85 2.86 12.11
CA GLY A 154 -9.51 1.50 11.75
C GLY A 154 -10.72 0.58 11.54
N ASN A 155 -11.95 1.03 11.78
CA ASN A 155 -13.15 0.17 11.73
C ASN A 155 -14.22 0.73 10.80
N LEU A 156 -13.80 1.27 9.65
CA LEU A 156 -14.75 1.78 8.65
C LEU A 156 -15.59 0.64 8.06
N PRO A 157 -16.93 0.77 8.04
CA PRO A 157 -17.77 -0.17 7.31
C PRO A 157 -17.56 -0.01 5.80
N GLU A 158 -17.81 -1.08 5.04
CA GLU A 158 -17.64 -1.07 3.58
C GLU A 158 -18.42 0.05 2.89
N ALA A 159 -19.63 0.37 3.38
CA ALA A 159 -20.43 1.49 2.87
C ALA A 159 -19.73 2.85 3.01
N ALA A 160 -18.91 3.05 4.06
CA ALA A 160 -18.13 4.28 4.23
C ALA A 160 -16.92 4.32 3.28
N LEU A 161 -16.33 3.16 2.96
CA LEU A 161 -15.24 3.06 1.99
C LEU A 161 -15.74 3.38 0.57
N THR A 162 -16.87 2.79 0.18
CA THR A 162 -17.47 2.97 -1.14
C THR A 162 -17.96 4.41 -1.38
N ASN A 163 -18.41 5.10 -0.34
CA ASN A 163 -18.92 6.48 -0.42
C ASN A 163 -17.89 7.55 -0.04
N ALA A 164 -16.62 7.17 0.19
CA ALA A 164 -15.57 8.14 0.52
C ALA A 164 -15.41 9.17 -0.60
N GLU A 165 -15.17 10.43 -0.24
CA GLU A 165 -14.94 11.52 -1.20
C GLU A 165 -13.48 11.63 -1.61
#